data_AF-A0A9E3YMW2-F1
#
_entry.id   AF-A0A9E3YMW2-F1
#
_cell.length_a   1.000
_cell.length_b   1.000
_cell.length_c   1.000
_cell.angle_alpha   90.00
_cell.angle_beta   90.00
_cell.angle_gamma   90.00
#
_symmetry.space_group_name_H-M   'P 1'
#
loop_
_entity.id
_entity.type
_entity.pdbx_description
1 polymer ?
#
loop_
_entity_poly.entity_id
_entity_poly.type
_entity_poly.pdbx_seq_one_letter_code
_entity_poly.pdbx_strand_id
1 'polypeptide(L)'
;MKSLLAALALTTALTVPGLAAARPVTLRTTMANYGGAGAYLAIYVTDANGRYVGSLWMAGGHSRYYQHLSEWYRATGGDLAQINGITGASVGAGRTLEISFDLADSLFDAGYTLHIDAAAEDMRESPNDVSVPLTTQGAGQTVRGRRYVAGFTYSM
;
A
#
# COMPACT_ATOMS: atom_id res chain seq x y z
N MET A 1 10.68 -5.12 22.05
CA MET A 1 10.78 -3.66 21.80
C MET A 1 9.38 -3.18 21.45
N LYS A 2 8.93 -2.04 22.02
CA LYS A 2 7.53 -1.59 22.04
C LYS A 2 6.97 -1.41 20.62
N SER A 3 5.88 -2.10 20.29
CA SER A 3 5.07 -1.87 19.10
C SER A 3 4.23 -0.61 19.30
N LEU A 4 4.38 0.38 18.43
CA LEU A 4 3.56 1.58 18.38
C LEU A 4 2.29 1.26 17.58
N LEU A 5 1.15 1.13 18.28
CA LEU A 5 -0.18 1.04 17.69
C LEU A 5 -0.65 2.46 17.33
N ALA A 6 -0.65 2.80 16.05
CA ALA A 6 -1.32 3.99 15.53
C ALA A 6 -2.68 3.57 14.94
N ALA A 7 -3.75 3.77 15.69
CA ALA A 7 -5.12 3.55 15.22
C ALA A 7 -5.69 4.86 14.68
N LEU A 8 -6.01 4.91 13.38
CA LEU A 8 -6.70 6.04 12.75
C LEU A 8 -8.21 5.80 12.82
N ALA A 9 -8.93 6.58 13.64
CA ALA A 9 -10.39 6.48 13.77
C ALA A 9 -11.07 7.61 12.98
N LEU A 10 -11.76 7.27 11.88
CA LEU A 10 -12.72 8.16 11.23
C LEU A 10 -14.10 7.96 11.87
N THR A 11 -14.60 8.98 12.56
CA THR A 11 -15.92 8.97 13.21
C THR A 11 -17.00 9.54 12.29
N THR A 12 -17.82 8.65 11.73
CA THR A 12 -19.21 8.95 11.35
C THR A 12 -20.08 7.74 11.65
N ALA A 13 -21.23 8.00 12.28
CA ALA A 13 -22.07 7.08 13.03
C ALA A 13 -22.55 5.84 12.25
N LEU A 14 -22.30 4.66 12.83
CA LEU A 14 -23.03 3.41 12.60
C LEU A 14 -23.20 2.69 13.93
N THR A 15 -24.43 2.64 14.43
CA THR A 15 -24.84 1.91 15.62
C THR A 15 -24.91 0.42 15.34
N VAL A 16 -23.77 -0.26 15.38
CA VAL A 16 -23.66 -1.70 15.66
C VAL A 16 -22.35 -1.88 16.43
N PRO A 17 -22.32 -2.54 17.60
CA PRO A 17 -21.07 -3.02 18.17
C PRO A 17 -20.60 -4.21 17.32
N GLY A 18 -20.19 -3.93 16.08
CA GLY A 18 -19.31 -4.82 15.36
C GLY A 18 -18.01 -4.76 16.13
N LEU A 19 -17.64 -5.85 16.80
CA LEU A 19 -16.25 -6.06 17.18
C LEU A 19 -15.45 -5.74 15.92
N ALA A 20 -14.67 -4.66 15.95
CA ALA A 20 -13.77 -4.34 14.86
C ALA A 20 -12.69 -5.42 14.88
N ALA A 21 -13.03 -6.57 14.31
CA ALA A 21 -12.12 -7.66 14.10
C ALA A 21 -11.14 -7.18 13.04
N ALA A 22 -9.87 -7.13 13.43
CA ALA A 22 -8.79 -6.92 12.51
C ALA A 22 -8.05 -8.24 12.37
N ARG A 23 -7.64 -8.57 11.14
CA ARG A 23 -6.85 -9.75 10.84
C ARG A 23 -5.43 -9.34 10.46
N PRO A 24 -4.41 -10.13 10.87
CA PRO A 24 -3.06 -9.95 10.39
C PRO A 24 -3.03 -10.15 8.87
N VAL A 25 -2.41 -9.21 8.17
CA VAL A 25 -2.22 -9.29 6.72
C VAL A 25 -0.75 -9.10 6.44
N THR A 26 -0.18 -9.97 5.62
CA THR A 26 1.18 -9.83 5.12
C THR A 26 1.15 -9.47 3.65
N LEU A 27 1.75 -8.33 3.31
CA LEU A 27 1.98 -7.92 1.93
C LEU A 27 3.40 -8.27 1.53
N ARG A 28 3.54 -8.96 0.39
CA ARG A 28 4.82 -9.30 -0.21
C ARG A 28 4.91 -8.69 -1.60
N THR A 29 5.80 -7.72 -1.78
CA THR A 29 6.06 -7.04 -3.06
C THR A 29 7.47 -7.37 -3.53
N THR A 30 7.58 -8.16 -4.60
CA THR A 30 8.87 -8.50 -5.22
C THR A 30 9.12 -7.60 -6.42
N MET A 31 10.24 -6.91 -6.41
CA MET A 31 10.63 -5.96 -7.46
C MET A 31 11.18 -6.70 -8.68
N ALA A 32 10.87 -6.17 -9.87
CA ALA A 32 11.53 -6.57 -11.10
C ALA A 32 13.02 -6.21 -11.05
N ASN A 33 13.80 -6.88 -11.91
CA ASN A 33 15.17 -6.49 -12.16
C ASN A 33 15.17 -5.33 -13.17
N TYR A 34 15.45 -4.12 -12.68
CA TYR A 34 15.62 -2.91 -13.48
C TYR A 34 16.96 -2.24 -13.11
N GLY A 35 17.55 -1.50 -14.05
CA GLY A 35 18.93 -0.98 -13.92
C GLY A 35 19.06 0.31 -13.11
N GLY A 36 18.28 0.52 -12.06
CA GLY A 36 18.19 1.78 -11.32
C GLY A 36 18.36 1.64 -9.80
N ALA A 37 18.27 2.78 -9.11
CA ALA A 37 18.26 2.86 -7.64
C ALA A 37 17.01 2.20 -7.04
N GLY A 38 16.94 2.10 -5.71
CA GLY A 38 15.75 1.54 -5.06
C GLY A 38 14.48 2.32 -5.41
N ALA A 39 13.42 1.60 -5.76
CA ALA A 39 12.13 2.20 -6.07
C ALA A 39 11.46 2.70 -4.80
N TYR A 40 10.84 3.85 -4.92
CA TYR A 40 9.83 4.36 -4.02
C TYR A 40 8.51 3.63 -4.30
N LEU A 41 7.79 3.24 -3.24
CA LEU A 41 6.48 2.62 -3.35
C LEU A 41 5.49 3.32 -2.42
N ALA A 42 4.31 3.68 -2.93
CA ALA A 42 3.16 4.01 -2.09
C ALA A 42 2.18 2.84 -2.14
N ILE A 43 1.91 2.20 -1.00
CA ILE A 43 0.90 1.16 -0.87
C ILE A 43 -0.30 1.77 -0.15
N TYR A 44 -1.46 1.77 -0.78
CA TYR A 44 -2.65 2.46 -0.27
C TYR A 44 -3.94 1.78 -0.73
N VAL A 45 -5.07 2.18 -0.14
CA VAL A 45 -6.39 1.60 -0.38
C VAL A 45 -7.35 2.68 -0.87
N THR A 46 -8.22 2.31 -1.81
CA THR A 46 -9.41 3.07 -2.19
C THR A 46 -10.69 2.28 -1.91
N ASP A 47 -11.80 2.98 -1.68
CA ASP A 47 -13.13 2.37 -1.59
C ASP A 47 -13.68 1.95 -2.97
N ALA A 48 -14.89 1.40 -2.99
CA ALA A 48 -15.59 0.95 -4.20
C ALA A 48 -15.88 2.07 -5.22
N ASN A 49 -15.82 3.34 -4.80
CA ASN A 49 -15.97 4.51 -5.67
C ASN A 49 -14.62 5.08 -6.13
N GLY A 50 -13.50 4.42 -5.78
CA GLY A 50 -12.15 4.88 -6.08
C GLY A 50 -11.67 6.02 -5.18
N ARG A 51 -12.36 6.32 -4.08
CA ARG A 51 -11.93 7.35 -3.14
C ARG A 51 -10.83 6.80 -2.24
N TYR A 52 -9.76 7.57 -2.06
CA TYR A 52 -8.69 7.24 -1.12
C TYR A 52 -9.23 7.11 0.30
N VAL A 53 -8.85 6.02 0.98
CA VAL A 53 -9.25 5.76 2.37
C VAL A 53 -8.07 5.68 3.33
N GLY A 54 -6.86 5.37 2.86
CA GLY A 54 -5.69 5.34 3.70
C GLY A 54 -4.48 4.70 3.05
N SER A 55 -3.30 5.02 3.59
CA SER A 55 -2.02 4.43 3.22
C SER A 55 -1.65 3.31 4.18
N LEU A 56 -1.07 2.25 3.62
CA LEU A 56 -0.60 1.09 4.36
C LEU A 56 0.90 1.15 4.59
N TRP A 57 1.65 1.63 3.59
CA TRP A 57 3.10 1.75 3.67
C TRP A 57 3.68 2.73 2.65
N MET A 58 4.76 3.40 3.03
CA MET A 58 5.62 4.19 2.16
C MET A 58 7.02 3.58 2.15
N ALA A 59 7.46 3.04 1.02
CA ALA A 59 8.85 2.65 0.83
C ALA A 59 9.62 3.82 0.22
N GLY A 60 10.60 4.36 0.94
CA GLY A 60 11.43 5.48 0.53
C GLY A 60 11.38 6.62 1.55
N GLY A 61 12.55 7.06 2.03
CA GLY A 61 12.66 7.99 3.16
C GLY A 61 12.77 9.48 2.79
N HIS A 62 12.90 9.81 1.50
CA HIS A 62 13.09 11.19 1.05
C HIS A 62 11.83 11.74 0.38
N SER A 63 11.15 12.66 1.07
CA SER A 63 9.87 13.23 0.64
C SER A 63 9.89 13.95 -0.70
N ARG A 64 11.07 14.45 -1.14
CA ARG A 64 11.24 15.09 -2.45
C ARG A 64 10.80 14.20 -3.61
N TYR A 65 10.81 12.88 -3.44
CA TYR A 65 10.42 11.93 -4.48
C TYR A 65 8.96 11.51 -4.44
N TYR A 66 8.20 11.88 -3.42
CA TYR A 66 6.81 11.40 -3.28
C TYR A 66 5.87 11.94 -4.36
N GLN A 67 6.22 13.07 -4.98
CA GLN A 67 5.52 13.61 -6.15
C GLN A 67 5.51 12.65 -7.36
N HIS A 68 6.45 11.70 -7.41
CA HIS A 68 6.56 10.71 -8.48
C HIS A 68 5.68 9.47 -8.25
N LEU A 69 5.06 9.37 -7.07
CA LEU A 69 4.03 8.38 -6.74
C LEU A 69 2.68 9.01 -7.10
N SER A 70 2.46 9.21 -8.40
CA SER A 70 1.57 10.25 -8.92
C SER A 70 0.09 10.07 -8.56
N GLU A 71 -0.42 8.87 -8.41
CA GLU A 71 -1.83 8.64 -8.04
C GLU A 71 -2.01 8.82 -6.54
N TRP A 72 -1.09 8.30 -5.73
CA TRP A 72 -1.04 8.56 -4.30
C TRP A 72 -0.91 10.06 -4.01
N TYR A 73 0.00 10.74 -4.69
CA TYR A 73 0.23 12.18 -4.51
C TYR A 73 -1.00 12.99 -4.92
N ARG A 74 -1.66 12.62 -6.03
CA ARG A 74 -2.92 13.27 -6.45
C ARG A 74 -4.03 13.06 -5.41
N ALA A 75 -4.10 11.90 -4.78
CA ALA A 75 -5.13 11.58 -3.78
C ALA A 75 -4.91 12.31 -2.45
N THR A 76 -3.65 12.53 -2.05
CA THR A 76 -3.30 13.06 -0.71
C THR A 76 -2.80 14.50 -0.74
N GLY A 77 -2.47 15.05 -1.91
CA GLY A 77 -1.72 16.30 -2.03
C GLY A 77 -0.27 16.20 -1.52
N GLY A 78 0.25 14.99 -1.31
CA GLY A 78 1.55 14.77 -0.69
C GLY A 78 1.57 14.98 0.83
N ASP A 79 0.41 14.95 1.49
CA ASP A 79 0.29 15.11 2.93
C ASP A 79 1.06 14.02 3.70
N LEU A 80 2.09 14.42 4.42
CA LEU A 80 2.93 13.52 5.20
C LEU A 80 2.18 12.90 6.39
N ALA A 81 1.08 13.50 6.85
CA ALA A 81 0.27 12.92 7.91
C ALA A 81 -0.30 11.55 7.52
N GLN A 82 -0.46 11.30 6.21
CA GLN A 82 -0.94 10.02 5.68
C GLN A 82 0.05 8.86 5.83
N ILE A 83 1.33 9.14 6.12
CA ILE A 83 2.40 8.13 6.17
C ILE A 83 3.18 8.12 7.49
N ASN A 84 2.66 8.80 8.51
CA ASN A 84 3.25 8.83 9.84
C ASN A 84 3.36 7.42 10.43
N GLY A 85 4.59 7.01 10.77
CA GLY A 85 4.86 5.71 11.39
C GLY A 85 4.85 4.50 10.44
N ILE A 86 4.59 4.69 9.15
CA ILE A 86 4.52 3.63 8.13
C ILE A 86 5.50 3.84 6.96
N THR A 87 6.59 4.57 7.21
CA THR A 87 7.63 4.86 6.21
C THR A 87 8.87 4.02 6.47
N GLY A 88 9.43 3.41 5.42
CA GLY A 88 10.67 2.64 5.48
C GLY A 88 11.61 2.92 4.31
N ALA A 89 12.59 2.04 4.13
CA ALA A 89 13.56 2.15 3.03
C ALA A 89 12.91 1.88 1.66
N SER A 90 13.45 2.52 0.61
CA SER A 90 13.13 2.19 -0.79
C SER A 90 13.54 0.76 -1.11
N VAL A 91 12.91 0.14 -2.10
CA VAL A 91 13.09 -1.28 -2.42
C VAL A 91 13.98 -1.45 -3.65
N GLY A 92 15.15 -2.07 -3.48
CA GLY A 92 16.06 -2.36 -4.58
C GLY A 92 15.48 -3.29 -5.65
N ALA A 93 15.97 -3.18 -6.88
CA ALA A 93 15.66 -4.11 -7.96
C ALA A 93 15.93 -5.57 -7.55
N GLY A 94 15.03 -6.49 -7.91
CA GLY A 94 15.10 -7.91 -7.53
C GLY A 94 14.93 -8.22 -6.04
N ARG A 95 14.73 -7.21 -5.19
CA ARG A 95 14.48 -7.38 -3.74
C ARG A 95 12.99 -7.53 -3.48
N THR A 96 12.68 -8.05 -2.29
CA THR A 96 11.31 -8.18 -1.81
C THR A 96 11.10 -7.29 -0.59
N LEU A 97 10.04 -6.51 -0.60
CA LEU A 97 9.46 -5.87 0.57
C LEU A 97 8.40 -6.78 1.16
N GLU A 98 8.50 -7.07 2.46
CA GLU A 98 7.52 -7.83 3.21
C GLU A 98 7.13 -7.02 4.45
N ILE A 99 5.84 -6.77 4.62
CA ILE A 99 5.27 -5.98 5.71
C ILE A 99 4.01 -6.66 6.24
N SER A 100 3.82 -6.64 7.55
CA SER A 100 2.65 -7.22 8.21
C SER A 100 1.98 -6.18 9.09
N PHE A 101 0.65 -6.12 9.04
CA PHE A 101 -0.18 -5.22 9.84
C PHE A 101 -1.60 -5.77 9.94
N ASP A 102 -2.36 -5.28 10.91
CA ASP A 102 -3.75 -5.67 11.08
C ASP A 102 -4.66 -4.81 10.20
N LEU A 103 -5.45 -5.46 9.34
CA LEU A 103 -6.51 -4.80 8.55
C LEU A 103 -7.87 -5.16 9.12
N ALA A 104 -8.78 -4.18 9.15
CA ALA A 104 -10.17 -4.43 9.50
C ALA A 104 -10.79 -5.46 8.54
N ASP A 105 -11.44 -6.47 9.09
CA ASP A 105 -12.10 -7.54 8.35
C ASP A 105 -13.11 -7.00 7.33
N SER A 106 -13.75 -5.87 7.65
CA SER A 106 -14.73 -5.21 6.80
C SER A 106 -14.17 -4.61 5.49
N LEU A 107 -12.85 -4.59 5.31
CA LEU A 107 -12.24 -4.16 4.04
C LEU A 107 -12.32 -5.26 2.97
N PHE A 108 -12.35 -6.52 3.38
CA PHE A 108 -12.37 -7.66 2.45
C PHE A 108 -13.77 -7.91 1.91
N ASP A 109 -13.86 -8.21 0.61
CA ASP A 109 -15.11 -8.50 -0.10
C ASP A 109 -16.12 -7.33 -0.12
N ALA A 110 -15.69 -6.13 0.29
CA ALA A 110 -16.50 -4.92 0.36
C ALA A 110 -16.26 -3.93 -0.79
N GLY A 111 -15.51 -4.34 -1.82
CA GLY A 111 -15.21 -3.53 -3.01
C GLY A 111 -14.00 -2.58 -2.86
N TYR A 112 -13.25 -2.68 -1.76
CA TYR A 112 -12.00 -1.94 -1.60
C TYR A 112 -10.91 -2.49 -2.53
N THR A 113 -10.05 -1.59 -2.99
CA THR A 113 -8.93 -1.92 -3.88
C THR A 113 -7.62 -1.46 -3.24
N LEU A 114 -6.63 -2.35 -3.21
CA LEU A 114 -5.26 -2.04 -2.84
C LEU A 114 -4.48 -1.65 -4.10
N HIS A 115 -3.73 -0.55 -4.00
CA HIS A 115 -2.90 -0.02 -5.06
C HIS A 115 -1.44 0.05 -4.62
N ILE A 116 -0.54 -0.08 -5.59
CA ILE A 116 0.89 0.20 -5.44
C ILE A 116 1.29 1.16 -6.54
N ASP A 117 1.64 2.39 -6.17
CA ASP A 117 2.39 3.28 -7.05
C ASP A 117 3.88 2.98 -6.92
N ALA A 118 4.60 3.04 -8.04
CA ALA A 118 6.04 2.78 -8.05
C ALA A 118 6.79 3.80 -8.92
N ALA A 119 7.91 4.29 -8.40
CA ALA A 119 8.84 5.14 -9.14
C ALA A 119 10.28 4.84 -8.72
N ALA A 120 11.20 4.83 -9.68
CA ALA A 120 12.63 4.76 -9.41
C ALA A 120 13.31 6.02 -9.94
N GLU A 121 14.37 6.47 -9.27
CA GLU A 121 15.09 7.69 -9.63
C GLU A 121 15.59 7.62 -11.08
N ASP A 122 15.43 8.72 -11.82
CA ASP A 122 15.77 8.85 -13.25
C ASP A 122 15.07 7.83 -14.18
N MET A 123 13.96 7.24 -13.73
CA MET A 123 13.17 6.27 -14.50
C MET A 123 11.71 6.68 -14.62
N ARG A 124 10.99 6.06 -15.57
CA ARG A 124 9.58 6.38 -15.83
C ARG A 124 8.69 5.92 -14.68
N GLU A 125 7.89 6.81 -14.13
CA GLU A 125 6.86 6.50 -13.12
C GLU A 125 5.90 5.38 -13.58
N SER A 126 5.36 4.67 -12.60
CA SER A 126 4.37 3.62 -12.78
C SER A 126 3.26 3.79 -11.74
N PRO A 127 2.37 4.76 -11.95
CA PRO A 127 1.15 4.88 -11.15
C PRO A 127 0.32 3.60 -11.27
N ASN A 128 -0.28 3.14 -10.17
CA ASN A 128 -1.02 1.87 -10.12
C ASN A 128 -0.23 0.72 -10.78
N ASP A 129 1.05 0.56 -10.44
CA ASP A 129 1.86 -0.58 -10.90
C ASP A 129 1.17 -1.89 -10.53
N VAL A 130 0.54 -1.94 -9.35
CA VAL A 130 -0.41 -2.98 -8.95
C VAL A 130 -1.72 -2.32 -8.56
N SER A 131 -2.84 -2.97 -8.92
CA SER A 131 -4.18 -2.65 -8.44
C SER A 131 -4.95 -3.95 -8.29
N VAL A 132 -5.36 -4.30 -7.07
CA VAL A 132 -6.08 -5.55 -6.78
C VAL A 132 -7.23 -5.34 -5.81
N PRO A 133 -8.39 -5.98 -6.04
CA PRO A 133 -9.45 -6.04 -5.03
C PRO A 133 -8.96 -6.72 -3.75
N LEU A 134 -9.34 -6.17 -2.59
CA LEU A 134 -9.19 -6.85 -1.30
C LEU A 134 -10.36 -7.82 -1.14
N THR A 135 -10.12 -9.10 -1.43
CA THR A 135 -11.13 -10.16 -1.34
C THR A 135 -10.56 -11.38 -0.65
N THR A 136 -11.43 -12.16 -0.01
CA THR A 136 -11.00 -13.42 0.60
C THR A 136 -10.48 -14.40 -0.45
N GLN A 137 -11.11 -14.44 -1.62
CA GLN A 137 -10.71 -15.30 -2.74
C GLN A 137 -9.37 -14.88 -3.37
N GLY A 138 -9.07 -13.59 -3.39
CA GLY A 138 -7.82 -13.06 -3.98
C GLY A 138 -6.59 -13.23 -3.10
N ALA A 139 -6.77 -13.48 -1.79
CA ALA A 139 -5.66 -13.69 -0.88
C ALA A 139 -4.81 -14.91 -1.27
N GLY A 140 -3.50 -14.78 -1.12
CA GLY A 140 -2.51 -15.77 -1.50
C GLY A 140 -2.23 -15.84 -3.01
N GLN A 141 -3.02 -15.17 -3.85
CA GLN A 141 -2.77 -15.13 -5.30
C GLN A 141 -1.63 -14.16 -5.62
N THR A 142 -0.74 -14.58 -6.52
CA THR A 142 0.30 -13.70 -7.06
C THR A 142 -0.24 -12.93 -8.26
N VAL A 143 -0.15 -11.60 -8.19
CA VAL A 143 -0.41 -10.73 -9.33
C VAL A 143 0.88 -10.11 -9.83
N ARG A 144 0.99 -9.91 -11.14
CA ARG A 144 2.13 -9.24 -11.75
C ARG A 144 1.82 -7.75 -11.87
N GLY A 145 2.79 -6.91 -11.53
CA GLY A 145 2.68 -5.48 -11.76
C GLY A 145 2.92 -5.08 -13.20
N ARG A 146 2.69 -3.81 -13.49
CA ARG A 146 2.84 -3.22 -14.83
C ARG A 146 4.31 -3.02 -15.21
N ARG A 147 5.19 -2.72 -14.25
CA ARG A 147 6.59 -2.39 -14.55
C ARG A 147 7.55 -2.80 -13.45
N TYR A 148 7.46 -2.17 -12.29
CA TYR A 148 8.46 -2.31 -11.23
C TYR A 148 8.17 -3.49 -10.33
N VAL A 149 6.92 -3.93 -10.22
CA VAL A 149 6.56 -5.10 -9.41
C VAL A 149 6.54 -6.35 -10.27
N ALA A 150 7.48 -7.27 -10.02
CA ALA A 150 7.51 -8.58 -10.66
C ALA A 150 6.41 -9.51 -10.13
N GLY A 151 6.09 -9.39 -8.84
CA GLY A 151 5.03 -10.16 -8.20
C GLY A 151 4.58 -9.53 -6.90
N PHE A 152 3.28 -9.46 -6.69
CA PHE A 152 2.64 -9.01 -5.47
C PHE A 152 1.66 -10.05 -4.95
N THR A 153 1.63 -10.24 -3.62
CA THR A 153 0.65 -11.08 -2.93
C THR A 153 0.30 -10.45 -1.59
N TYR A 154 -0.97 -10.60 -1.18
CA TYR A 154 -1.40 -10.38 0.20
C TYR A 154 -1.92 -11.71 0.77
N SER A 155 -1.57 -12.02 2.01
CA SER A 155 -2.06 -13.21 2.73
C SER A 155 -2.68 -12.81 4.07
N MET A 156 -3.69 -13.55 4.51
CA MET A 156 -4.42 -13.37 5.76
C MET A 156 -4.16 -14.52 6.72
#